data_AF-A0A3D0I232-F1
#
_entry.id   AF-A0A3D0I232-F1
#
_cell.length_a   1.000
_cell.length_b   1.000
_cell.length_c   1.000
_cell.angle_alpha   90.00
_cell.angle_beta   90.00
_cell.angle_gamma   90.00
#
_symmetry.space_group_name_H-M   'P 1'
#
loop_
_entity.id
_entity.type
_entity.pdbx_description
1 polymer ?
#
loop_
_entity_poly.entity_id
_entity_poly.type
_entity_poly.pdbx_seq_one_letter_code
_entity_poly.pdbx_strand_id
1 'polypeptide(L)'
;MVSTRAPRSPFLRPWAGTAGRPMSSESTRRRDPTDRLIAAFAAALVLAIGCFLWQHECTPRRPEFVLINETAQHDFDLAFRMSLKLAENKSGIENALVLLPSLPESKSIEETAADLFSQLKIGKRRNGRGILYLYSAKENQLKIEVSYNLEGDIPDAFCHRLEEAAKTYMLSEVPQDFISELIITTNLRGLGSKSEATALSPPSWLDGSFLSGGAGATVAGYRKSLDDYQRAIRRLPNLRLDDFAPSPDANESVRRYLASLAAGIGDPRLPLLTEGSRIFRALVPRNEAQQERVFEFFHSAEPYRQIFAQGLCLAVPQQGKSNLPIVLRRGTDDLWYVDEPKSWTYFHRYEDSVDFFVKYDDNPFLPELRSLGVSNMQRAIYGDHVHTPPVTAYPYSLAEAVKEWEERIREAPNDATNYAALGDLYLFEMNWITRAIELFEKAAARAPNELSYRWRLMDLYLNDSRADKSMAELKFLSEHLPNDPQTRDWYRSYAHLYDFGT
;
A
#
# COMPACT_ATOMS: atom_id res chain seq x y z
N MET A 1 20.60 -52.92 -19.55
CA MET A 1 22.01 -52.92 -20.02
C MET A 1 22.45 -51.47 -20.12
N VAL A 2 23.08 -50.99 -19.05
CA VAL A 2 24.54 -50.69 -18.93
C VAL A 2 24.84 -49.31 -19.54
N SER A 3 24.86 -48.20 -18.79
CA SER A 3 25.73 -47.83 -17.65
C SER A 3 27.04 -47.15 -18.07
N THR A 4 27.33 -46.07 -17.33
CA THR A 4 28.65 -45.62 -16.82
C THR A 4 29.59 -44.76 -17.68
N ARG A 5 29.77 -43.54 -17.12
CA ARG A 5 31.04 -42.90 -16.66
C ARG A 5 32.04 -42.34 -17.67
N ALA A 6 32.34 -41.06 -17.44
CA ALA A 6 33.61 -40.36 -17.69
C ALA A 6 34.83 -41.13 -17.12
N PRO A 7 36.11 -40.83 -17.46
CA PRO A 7 36.78 -39.58 -17.02
C PRO A 7 38.00 -39.06 -17.82
N ARG A 8 38.37 -37.81 -17.49
CA ARG A 8 39.70 -37.18 -17.27
C ARG A 8 40.92 -37.41 -18.23
N SER A 9 41.55 -36.25 -18.53
CA SER A 9 42.87 -35.95 -19.13
C SER A 9 44.05 -36.85 -18.75
N PRO A 10 45.16 -36.86 -19.53
CA PRO A 10 46.38 -36.15 -19.08
C PRO A 10 47.40 -35.65 -20.15
N PHE A 11 48.14 -34.59 -19.78
CA PHE A 11 49.60 -34.32 -19.91
C PHE A 11 50.42 -34.40 -21.24
N LEU A 12 51.09 -33.26 -21.52
CA LEU A 12 52.52 -32.99 -21.88
C LEU A 12 53.22 -33.47 -23.20
N ARG A 13 53.73 -32.44 -23.93
CA ARG A 13 55.09 -32.26 -24.56
C ARG A 13 55.48 -33.13 -25.80
N PRO A 14 56.64 -32.89 -26.48
CA PRO A 14 57.34 -31.64 -26.90
C PRO A 14 57.95 -31.72 -28.35
N TRP A 15 58.48 -30.62 -28.92
CA TRP A 15 59.68 -30.57 -29.80
C TRP A 15 59.95 -29.11 -30.20
N ALA A 16 61.09 -28.48 -29.89
CA ALA A 16 62.48 -28.68 -30.32
C ALA A 16 62.74 -28.23 -31.78
N GLY A 17 63.52 -27.15 -31.91
CA GLY A 17 63.97 -26.59 -33.19
C GLY A 17 64.91 -25.41 -32.98
N THR A 18 66.18 -25.73 -32.69
CA THR A 18 67.32 -24.80 -32.59
C THR A 18 67.89 -24.47 -33.97
N ALA A 19 68.17 -23.20 -34.27
CA ALA A 19 69.33 -22.80 -35.10
C ALA A 19 69.60 -21.28 -35.02
N GLY A 20 70.87 -20.92 -34.81
CA GLY A 20 71.46 -19.69 -35.35
C GLY A 20 71.57 -18.48 -34.41
N ARG A 21 72.65 -18.41 -33.62
CA ARG A 21 73.22 -17.14 -33.16
C ARG A 21 74.11 -16.54 -34.26
N PRO A 22 74.15 -15.21 -34.37
CA PRO A 22 75.42 -14.51 -34.38
C PRO A 22 75.53 -13.52 -33.23
N MET A 23 76.73 -13.46 -32.63
CA MET A 23 77.12 -12.46 -31.64
C MET A 23 77.24 -11.08 -32.30
N SER A 24 76.56 -10.08 -31.73
CA SER A 24 76.92 -8.67 -31.93
C SER A 24 76.62 -7.87 -30.67
N SER A 25 77.70 -7.39 -30.04
CA SER A 25 77.82 -6.22 -29.16
C SER A 25 76.66 -5.90 -28.20
N GLU A 26 76.85 -6.24 -26.92
CA GLU A 26 76.13 -5.64 -25.80
C GLU A 26 76.47 -4.14 -25.71
N SER A 27 75.66 -3.30 -26.38
CA SER A 27 75.61 -1.88 -26.05
C SER A 27 74.72 -1.72 -24.82
N THR A 28 75.31 -1.41 -23.67
CA THR A 28 74.58 -1.00 -22.47
C THR A 28 73.91 0.36 -22.74
N ARG A 29 72.69 0.35 -23.28
CA ARG A 29 71.82 1.53 -23.23
C ARG A 29 71.49 1.79 -21.76
N ARG A 30 72.18 2.75 -21.15
CA ARG A 30 71.70 3.43 -19.94
C ARG A 30 70.29 3.92 -20.24
N ARG A 31 69.28 3.30 -19.62
CA ARG A 31 67.90 3.80 -19.65
C ARG A 31 67.93 5.18 -19.00
N ASP A 32 67.48 6.18 -19.74
CA ASP A 32 67.46 7.57 -19.34
C ASP A 32 66.58 7.71 -18.08
N PRO A 33 67.01 8.43 -17.02
CA PRO A 33 66.19 8.64 -15.82
C PRO A 33 64.76 9.15 -16.11
N THR A 34 64.56 9.84 -17.22
CA THR A 34 63.25 10.28 -17.74
C THR A 34 62.32 9.12 -18.10
N ASP A 35 62.81 8.05 -18.73
CA ASP A 35 62.00 6.86 -19.06
C ASP A 35 61.53 6.12 -17.80
N ARG A 36 62.35 6.12 -16.74
CA ARG A 36 61.98 5.54 -15.44
C ARG A 36 60.90 6.36 -14.74
N LEU A 37 60.97 7.68 -14.84
CA LEU A 37 59.95 8.59 -14.31
C LEU A 37 58.61 8.45 -15.04
N ILE A 38 58.63 8.34 -16.37
CA ILE A 38 57.41 8.14 -17.18
C ILE A 38 56.77 6.78 -16.86
N ALA A 39 57.57 5.71 -16.77
CA ALA A 39 57.08 4.38 -16.42
C ALA A 39 56.50 4.33 -14.99
N ALA A 40 57.14 5.03 -14.03
CA ALA A 40 56.64 5.14 -12.67
C ALA A 40 55.32 5.92 -12.59
N PHE A 41 55.19 7.01 -13.35
CA PHE A 41 53.94 7.78 -13.44
C PHE A 41 52.80 6.98 -14.08
N ALA A 42 53.08 6.25 -15.16
CA ALA A 42 52.07 5.40 -15.81
C ALA A 42 51.61 4.27 -14.89
N ALA A 43 52.52 3.63 -14.15
CA ALA A 43 52.17 2.62 -13.15
C ALA A 43 51.34 3.19 -12.00
N ALA A 44 51.69 4.38 -11.50
CA ALA A 44 50.92 5.08 -10.46
C ALA A 44 49.52 5.47 -10.94
N LEU A 45 49.38 5.89 -12.20
CA LEU A 45 48.08 6.22 -12.81
C LEU A 45 47.20 4.98 -12.98
N VAL A 46 47.76 3.85 -13.42
CA VAL A 46 47.04 2.57 -13.53
C VAL A 46 46.62 2.07 -12.15
N LEU A 47 47.47 2.20 -11.12
CA LEU A 47 47.12 1.88 -9.74
C LEU A 47 46.04 2.83 -9.18
N ALA A 48 46.10 4.12 -9.49
CA ALA A 48 45.09 5.08 -9.07
C ALA A 48 43.73 4.82 -9.75
N ILE A 49 43.72 4.53 -11.05
CA ILE A 49 42.52 4.15 -11.80
C ILE A 49 42.01 2.80 -11.29
N GLY A 50 42.88 1.82 -11.05
CA GLY A 50 42.53 0.53 -10.49
C GLY A 50 41.91 0.64 -9.08
N CYS A 51 42.48 1.47 -8.20
CA CYS A 51 41.92 1.77 -6.89
C CYS A 51 40.60 2.54 -6.98
N PHE A 52 40.46 3.46 -7.94
CA PHE A 52 39.22 4.22 -8.17
C PHE A 52 38.09 3.31 -8.68
N LEU A 53 38.40 2.42 -9.65
CA LEU A 53 37.46 1.42 -10.18
C LEU A 53 37.11 0.38 -9.11
N TRP A 54 38.08 -0.10 -8.33
CA TRP A 54 37.84 -0.99 -7.18
C TRP A 54 36.97 -0.30 -6.13
N GLN A 55 37.22 0.95 -5.76
CA GLN A 55 36.38 1.69 -4.82
C GLN A 55 34.95 1.90 -5.35
N HIS A 56 34.79 2.13 -6.66
CA HIS A 56 33.47 2.24 -7.30
C HIS A 56 32.73 0.89 -7.34
N GLU A 57 33.41 -0.22 -7.55
CA GLU A 57 32.83 -1.56 -7.57
C GLU A 57 32.59 -2.14 -6.16
N CYS A 58 33.37 -1.73 -5.15
CA CYS A 58 33.28 -2.22 -3.77
C CYS A 58 32.44 -1.35 -2.82
N THR A 59 31.89 -0.22 -3.25
CA THR A 59 30.79 0.38 -2.49
C THR A 59 29.53 -0.45 -2.74
N PRO A 60 28.97 -1.17 -1.73
CA PRO A 60 27.70 -1.86 -1.94
C PRO A 60 26.68 -0.84 -2.45
N ARG A 61 26.14 -1.11 -3.63
CA ARG A 61 25.13 -0.24 -4.26
C ARG A 61 23.96 -0.19 -3.27
N ARG A 62 23.73 0.99 -2.69
CA ARG A 62 22.68 1.18 -1.69
C ARG A 62 21.35 0.73 -2.32
N PRO A 63 20.53 -0.07 -1.62
CA PRO A 63 19.25 -0.51 -2.17
C PRO A 63 18.41 0.71 -2.57
N GLU A 64 17.72 0.57 -3.70
CA GLU A 64 16.92 1.64 -4.29
C GLU A 64 15.72 1.99 -3.42
N PHE A 65 15.15 1.01 -2.72
CA PHE A 65 14.06 1.16 -1.75
C PHE A 65 14.49 0.53 -0.42
N VAL A 66 14.34 1.24 0.69
CA VAL A 66 14.77 0.76 2.01
C VAL A 66 13.56 0.19 2.75
N LEU A 67 13.40 -1.13 2.72
CA LEU A 67 12.48 -1.88 3.59
C LEU A 67 13.28 -2.76 4.52
N ILE A 68 13.16 -2.54 5.83
CA ILE A 68 13.69 -3.39 6.89
C ILE A 68 12.50 -3.88 7.70
N ASN A 69 12.17 -5.16 7.59
CA ASN A 69 11.13 -5.78 8.40
C ASN A 69 11.76 -6.86 9.28
N GLU A 70 11.86 -6.59 10.57
CA GLU A 70 12.38 -7.52 11.60
C GLU A 70 11.25 -8.18 12.39
N THR A 71 9.99 -7.93 12.03
CA THR A 71 8.84 -8.59 12.63
C THR A 71 8.67 -10.01 12.06
N ALA A 72 7.78 -10.80 12.65
CA ALA A 72 7.47 -12.12 12.13
C ALA A 72 6.58 -12.10 10.86
N GLN A 73 5.99 -10.94 10.52
CA GLN A 73 4.96 -10.84 9.49
C GLN A 73 5.52 -10.21 8.21
N HIS A 74 5.63 -11.02 7.16
CA HIS A 74 6.19 -10.61 5.86
C HIS A 74 5.19 -10.67 4.69
N ASP A 75 3.93 -11.04 4.97
CA ASP A 75 2.86 -11.19 3.96
C ASP A 75 2.63 -9.92 3.11
N PHE A 76 3.09 -8.76 3.57
CA PHE A 76 2.85 -7.45 2.94
C PHE A 76 4.13 -6.76 2.41
N ASP A 77 5.30 -7.38 2.57
CA ASP A 77 6.58 -6.77 2.19
C ASP A 77 6.61 -6.36 0.72
N LEU A 78 6.00 -7.17 -0.14
CA LEU A 78 5.93 -6.88 -1.57
C LEU A 78 5.09 -5.63 -1.87
N ALA A 79 3.95 -5.46 -1.18
CA ALA A 79 3.12 -4.27 -1.29
C ALA A 79 3.87 -3.04 -0.77
N PHE A 80 4.51 -3.12 0.40
CA PHE A 80 5.29 -2.01 0.96
C PHE A 80 6.43 -1.58 0.04
N ARG A 81 7.15 -2.53 -0.57
CA ARG A 81 8.19 -2.21 -1.57
C ARG A 81 7.61 -1.45 -2.76
N MET A 82 6.42 -1.80 -3.22
CA MET A 82 5.76 -1.06 -4.30
C MET A 82 5.31 0.32 -3.88
N SER A 83 4.73 0.48 -2.70
CA SER A 83 4.33 1.79 -2.17
C SER A 83 5.55 2.72 -2.07
N LEU A 84 6.69 2.20 -1.57
CA LEU A 84 7.97 2.92 -1.56
C LEU A 84 8.42 3.29 -2.98
N LYS A 85 8.41 2.34 -3.93
CA LYS A 85 8.80 2.57 -5.33
C LYS A 85 7.96 3.64 -6.00
N LEU A 86 6.63 3.58 -5.86
CA LEU A 86 5.70 4.56 -6.43
C LEU A 86 5.90 5.92 -5.80
N ALA A 87 6.01 5.98 -4.47
CA ALA A 87 6.25 7.21 -3.73
C ALA A 87 7.56 7.88 -4.17
N GLU A 88 8.69 7.17 -4.15
CA GLU A 88 9.99 7.72 -4.54
C GLU A 88 10.00 8.22 -5.99
N ASN A 89 9.40 7.46 -6.92
CA ASN A 89 9.34 7.82 -8.33
C ASN A 89 8.49 9.07 -8.57
N LYS A 90 7.38 9.20 -7.84
CA LYS A 90 6.46 10.34 -7.99
C LYS A 90 7.01 11.58 -7.31
N SER A 91 7.50 11.47 -6.08
CA SER A 91 7.88 12.61 -5.24
C SER A 91 9.34 13.06 -5.40
N GLY A 92 10.21 12.17 -5.88
CA GLY A 92 11.65 12.40 -5.85
C GLY A 92 12.23 12.47 -4.43
N ILE A 93 11.50 11.94 -3.43
CA ILE A 93 11.92 11.85 -2.03
C ILE A 93 12.39 10.44 -1.75
N GLU A 94 13.49 10.30 -1.02
CA GLU A 94 13.98 8.98 -0.62
C GLU A 94 13.20 8.48 0.61
N ASN A 95 12.73 7.23 0.58
CA ASN A 95 11.90 6.68 1.64
C ASN A 95 12.57 5.45 2.30
N ALA A 96 12.35 5.29 3.60
CA ALA A 96 12.65 4.06 4.32
C ALA A 96 11.46 3.63 5.17
N LEU A 97 11.10 2.35 5.13
CA LEU A 97 10.17 1.72 6.06
C LEU A 97 10.95 0.74 6.94
N VAL A 98 10.88 0.94 8.25
CA VAL A 98 11.49 0.07 9.25
C VAL A 98 10.41 -0.45 10.20
N LEU A 99 10.21 -1.77 10.23
CA LEU A 99 9.27 -2.46 11.09
C LEU A 99 10.07 -3.29 12.11
N LEU A 100 10.04 -2.90 13.37
CA LEU A 100 10.76 -3.57 14.47
C LEU A 100 9.79 -4.41 15.31
N PRO A 101 10.23 -5.57 15.82
CA PRO A 101 9.45 -6.33 16.80
C PRO A 101 9.32 -5.56 18.12
N SER A 102 10.37 -4.84 18.53
CA SER A 102 10.38 -3.95 19.69
C SER A 102 11.48 -2.90 19.57
N LEU A 103 11.33 -1.78 20.29
CA LEU A 103 12.40 -0.79 20.42
C LEU A 103 13.59 -1.34 21.23
N PRO A 104 14.81 -0.81 21.01
CA PRO A 104 15.95 -1.08 21.89
C PRO A 104 15.64 -0.65 23.34
N GLU A 105 16.05 -1.47 24.33
CA GLU A 105 15.64 -1.30 25.74
C GLU A 105 15.93 0.09 26.35
N SER A 106 16.97 0.77 25.89
CA SER A 106 17.42 2.06 26.41
C SER A 106 17.16 3.23 25.48
N LYS A 107 16.31 3.07 24.46
CA LYS A 107 16.05 4.12 23.47
C LYS A 107 14.57 4.40 23.32
N SER A 108 14.22 5.68 23.21
CA SER A 108 12.90 6.07 22.74
C SER A 108 12.73 5.79 21.24
N ILE A 109 11.49 5.90 20.74
CA ILE A 109 11.24 5.76 19.29
C ILE A 109 11.90 6.89 18.50
N GLU A 110 11.99 8.10 19.09
CA GLU A 110 12.64 9.27 18.50
C GLU A 110 14.16 9.07 18.39
N GLU A 111 14.81 8.61 19.47
CA GLU A 111 16.24 8.29 19.44
C GLU A 111 16.55 7.17 18.44
N THR A 112 15.69 6.16 18.38
CA THR A 112 15.80 5.05 17.42
C THR A 112 15.62 5.54 15.98
N ALA A 113 14.64 6.41 15.73
CA ALA A 113 14.40 6.98 14.42
C ALA A 113 15.57 7.85 13.95
N ALA A 114 16.11 8.72 14.81
CA ALA A 114 17.26 9.57 14.49
C ALA A 114 18.51 8.74 14.15
N ASP A 115 18.78 7.68 14.94
CA ASP A 115 19.88 6.75 14.68
C ASP A 115 19.71 6.03 13.35
N LEU A 116 18.54 5.45 13.09
CA LEU A 116 18.24 4.78 11.83
C LEU A 116 18.35 5.73 10.65
N PHE A 117 17.85 6.97 10.78
CA PHE A 117 17.92 7.98 9.73
C PHE A 117 19.36 8.28 9.31
N SER A 118 20.23 8.46 10.31
CA SER A 118 21.66 8.70 10.13
C SER A 118 22.40 7.48 9.58
N GLN A 119 22.22 6.31 10.20
CA GLN A 119 22.89 5.06 9.82
C GLN A 119 22.52 4.62 8.41
N LEU A 120 21.23 4.69 8.07
CA LEU A 120 20.73 4.34 6.75
C LEU A 120 21.07 5.42 5.71
N LYS A 121 21.46 6.63 6.13
CA LYS A 121 21.79 7.80 5.27
C LYS A 121 20.61 8.26 4.42
N ILE A 122 19.42 8.30 5.00
CA ILE A 122 18.17 8.59 4.29
C ILE A 122 18.22 10.00 3.67
N GLY A 123 17.81 10.10 2.41
CA GLY A 123 17.88 11.33 1.61
C GLY A 123 19.16 11.52 0.80
N LYS A 124 20.22 10.72 1.02
CA LYS A 124 21.48 10.84 0.29
C LYS A 124 21.33 10.70 -1.23
N ARG A 125 20.38 9.87 -1.71
CA ARG A 125 20.15 9.69 -3.17
C ARG A 125 19.34 10.82 -3.80
N ARG A 126 18.67 11.65 -2.98
CA ARG A 126 17.68 12.64 -3.40
C ARG A 126 17.96 14.02 -2.81
N ASN A 127 19.22 14.48 -2.88
CA ASN A 127 19.64 15.82 -2.44
C ASN A 127 19.20 16.18 -1.01
N GLY A 128 19.30 15.22 -0.09
CA GLY A 128 18.92 15.41 1.31
C GLY A 128 17.42 15.37 1.58
N ARG A 129 16.57 15.04 0.60
CA ARG A 129 15.12 14.85 0.79
C ARG A 129 14.86 13.40 1.17
N GLY A 130 14.55 13.16 2.44
CA GLY A 130 14.41 11.82 3.00
C GLY A 130 13.29 11.72 4.02
N ILE A 131 12.57 10.60 4.04
CA ILE A 131 11.54 10.28 5.03
C ILE A 131 11.80 8.86 5.56
N LEU A 132 11.72 8.69 6.88
CA LEU A 132 11.69 7.41 7.57
C LEU A 132 10.32 7.20 8.19
N TYR A 133 9.74 6.04 7.92
CA TYR A 133 8.61 5.49 8.63
C TYR A 133 9.14 4.37 9.55
N LEU A 134 9.05 4.56 10.86
CA LEU A 134 9.47 3.59 11.85
C LEU A 134 8.25 3.11 12.62
N TYR A 135 8.00 1.81 12.60
CA TYR A 135 6.99 1.18 13.44
C TYR A 135 7.62 0.17 14.39
N SER A 136 7.21 0.18 15.66
CA SER A 136 7.57 -0.84 16.63
C SER A 136 6.36 -1.62 17.09
N ALA A 137 6.35 -2.94 16.87
CA ALA A 137 5.18 -3.80 17.08
C ALA A 137 4.81 -3.98 18.56
N LYS A 138 5.81 -4.21 19.44
CA LYS A 138 5.57 -4.40 20.88
C LYS A 138 5.06 -3.14 21.55
N GLU A 139 5.64 -2.00 21.24
CA GLU A 139 5.22 -0.69 21.76
C GLU A 139 3.98 -0.17 21.03
N ASN A 140 3.71 -0.70 19.83
CA ASN A 140 2.70 -0.27 18.87
C ASN A 140 2.79 1.25 18.61
N GLN A 141 4.01 1.70 18.31
CA GLN A 141 4.31 3.11 18.06
C GLN A 141 4.77 3.29 16.62
N LEU A 142 4.27 4.34 15.98
CA LEU A 142 4.69 4.79 14.66
C LEU A 142 5.37 6.16 14.81
N LYS A 143 6.50 6.34 14.14
CA LYS A 143 7.21 7.60 14.01
C LYS A 143 7.48 7.91 12.54
N ILE A 144 7.21 9.14 12.15
CA ILE A 144 7.58 9.69 10.84
C ILE A 144 8.71 10.69 11.10
N GLU A 145 9.90 10.38 10.60
CA GLU A 145 11.05 11.26 10.68
C GLU A 145 11.32 11.83 9.28
N VAL A 146 11.43 13.14 9.20
CA VAL A 146 11.52 13.89 7.93
C VAL A 146 12.82 14.68 7.93
N SER A 147 13.53 14.71 6.81
CA SER A 147 14.72 15.53 6.71
C SER A 147 14.41 17.03 6.73
N TYR A 148 15.38 17.82 7.18
CA TYR A 148 15.31 19.28 7.20
C TYR A 148 14.81 19.90 5.87
N ASN A 149 15.23 19.35 4.73
CA ASN A 149 14.85 19.83 3.39
C ASN A 149 13.36 19.62 3.06
N LEU A 150 12.61 18.93 3.91
CA LEU A 150 11.19 18.63 3.74
C LEU A 150 10.33 19.22 4.88
N GLU A 151 10.91 19.79 5.94
CA GLU A 151 10.15 20.35 7.07
C GLU A 151 9.19 21.48 6.67
N GLY A 152 9.53 22.25 5.62
CA GLY A 152 8.65 23.29 5.09
C GLY A 152 7.37 22.73 4.45
N ASP A 153 7.46 21.58 3.79
CA ASP A 153 6.34 20.94 3.09
C ASP A 153 5.58 19.97 4.01
N ILE A 154 6.32 19.26 4.86
CA ILE A 154 5.89 18.21 5.78
C ILE A 154 6.34 18.60 7.21
N PRO A 155 5.68 19.57 7.85
CA PRO A 155 6.03 20.02 9.19
C PRO A 155 5.67 18.99 10.26
N ASP A 156 6.30 19.08 11.44
CA ASP A 156 6.07 18.17 12.57
C ASP A 156 4.58 18.04 12.97
N ALA A 157 3.84 19.15 12.97
CA ALA A 157 2.40 19.13 13.25
C ALA A 157 1.58 18.29 12.25
N PHE A 158 2.05 18.17 11.00
CA PHE A 158 1.43 17.29 10.01
C PHE A 158 1.79 15.82 10.29
N CYS A 159 3.06 15.53 10.55
CA CYS A 159 3.51 14.18 10.95
C CYS A 159 2.74 13.69 12.18
N HIS A 160 2.63 14.52 13.21
CA HIS A 160 1.90 14.20 14.43
C HIS A 160 0.43 13.84 14.14
N ARG A 161 -0.28 14.61 13.30
CA ARG A 161 -1.66 14.25 12.92
C ARG A 161 -1.77 12.89 12.22
N LEU A 162 -0.79 12.55 11.38
CA LEU A 162 -0.75 11.24 10.72
C LEU A 162 -0.43 10.11 11.70
N GLU A 163 0.51 10.34 12.62
CA GLU A 163 0.82 9.41 13.71
C GLU A 163 -0.39 9.20 14.61
N GLU A 164 -1.16 10.26 14.92
CA GLU A 164 -2.44 10.17 15.62
C GLU A 164 -3.46 9.33 14.85
N ALA A 165 -3.64 9.58 13.55
CA ALA A 165 -4.56 8.81 12.71
C ALA A 165 -4.15 7.32 12.63
N ALA A 166 -2.85 7.02 12.64
CA ALA A 166 -2.33 5.65 12.58
C ALA A 166 -2.79 4.78 13.75
N LYS A 167 -3.01 5.38 14.91
CA LYS A 167 -3.31 4.66 16.16
C LYS A 167 -4.47 3.70 16.04
N THR A 168 -5.56 4.15 15.41
CA THR A 168 -6.76 3.31 15.29
C THR A 168 -6.64 2.32 14.14
N TYR A 169 -5.86 2.61 13.11
CA TYR A 169 -5.56 1.64 12.06
C TYR A 169 -4.65 0.51 12.53
N MET A 170 -3.70 0.78 13.42
CA MET A 170 -2.90 -0.27 14.06
C MET A 170 -3.73 -1.17 15.00
N LEU A 171 -4.96 -0.74 15.34
CA LEU A 171 -5.97 -1.56 16.00
C LEU A 171 -6.91 -2.27 15.01
N SER A 172 -6.92 -1.90 13.72
CA SER A 172 -7.82 -2.51 12.73
C SER A 172 -7.38 -3.90 12.29
N GLU A 173 -8.24 -4.60 11.54
CA GLU A 173 -7.87 -5.85 10.88
C GLU A 173 -6.91 -5.68 9.70
N VAL A 174 -6.74 -4.45 9.19
CA VAL A 174 -5.97 -4.13 7.97
C VAL A 174 -4.94 -3.00 8.19
N PRO A 175 -4.03 -3.10 9.18
CA PRO A 175 -3.04 -2.04 9.46
C PRO A 175 -2.08 -1.76 8.31
N GLN A 176 -1.84 -2.75 7.44
CA GLN A 176 -0.97 -2.65 6.28
C GLN A 176 -1.44 -1.62 5.25
N ASP A 177 -2.75 -1.49 5.05
CA ASP A 177 -3.32 -0.53 4.09
C ASP A 177 -3.01 0.90 4.52
N PHE A 178 -3.05 1.16 5.83
CA PHE A 178 -2.70 2.47 6.38
C PHE A 178 -1.22 2.80 6.16
N ILE A 179 -0.31 1.83 6.29
CA ILE A 179 1.13 2.07 6.05
C ILE A 179 1.35 2.47 4.59
N SER A 180 0.76 1.75 3.63
CA SER A 180 0.83 2.11 2.20
C SER A 180 0.25 3.49 1.94
N GLU A 181 -0.94 3.77 2.48
CA GLU A 181 -1.61 5.06 2.35
C GLU A 181 -0.77 6.20 2.94
N LEU A 182 -0.18 5.99 4.12
CA LEU A 182 0.68 6.94 4.81
C LEU A 182 1.90 7.32 3.96
N ILE A 183 2.55 6.33 3.37
CA ILE A 183 3.70 6.52 2.48
C ILE A 183 3.29 7.42 1.31
N ILE A 184 2.18 7.10 0.64
CA ILE A 184 1.68 7.86 -0.50
C ILE A 184 1.29 9.29 -0.09
N THR A 185 0.45 9.47 0.94
CA THR A 185 -0.05 10.79 1.36
C THR A 185 1.06 11.72 1.80
N THR A 186 2.02 11.23 2.58
CA THR A 186 3.15 12.05 3.04
C THR A 186 4.04 12.46 1.85
N ASN A 187 4.26 11.57 0.88
CA ASN A 187 5.05 11.88 -0.32
C ASN A 187 4.32 12.84 -1.27
N LEU A 188 3.00 12.72 -1.40
CA LEU A 188 2.18 13.67 -2.16
C LEU A 188 2.22 15.07 -1.52
N ARG A 189 2.28 15.16 -0.19
CA ARG A 189 2.47 16.44 0.50
C ARG A 189 3.85 17.04 0.21
N GLY A 190 4.90 16.21 0.26
CA GLY A 190 6.28 16.62 -0.02
C GLY A 190 6.57 17.00 -1.48
N LEU A 191 5.67 16.72 -2.43
CA LEU A 191 5.75 17.26 -3.80
C LEU A 191 5.64 18.79 -3.84
N GLY A 192 5.04 19.38 -2.80
CA GLY A 192 4.61 20.77 -2.68
C GLY A 192 5.68 21.85 -2.73
N SER A 193 6.87 21.61 -3.28
CA SER A 193 7.78 22.67 -3.72
C SER A 193 8.81 22.13 -4.74
N LYS A 194 8.55 22.31 -6.04
CA LYS A 194 9.65 22.47 -7.02
C LYS A 194 10.22 23.90 -6.95
N SER A 195 10.32 24.45 -5.74
CA SER A 195 10.82 25.82 -5.53
C SER A 195 12.34 25.77 -5.38
N GLU A 196 13.00 26.50 -6.28
CA GLU A 196 14.42 26.84 -6.35
C GLU A 196 15.22 26.62 -5.06
N ALA A 197 15.87 25.45 -4.95
CA ALA A 197 16.93 25.24 -3.98
C ALA A 197 18.16 26.05 -4.42
N THR A 198 18.21 27.32 -4.01
CA THR A 198 19.37 28.18 -4.20
C THR A 198 20.31 28.07 -3.00
N ALA A 199 21.58 27.76 -3.28
CA ALA A 199 22.77 27.77 -2.42
C ALA A 199 22.85 26.82 -1.20
N LEU A 200 23.83 25.91 -1.32
CA LEU A 200 24.20 24.81 -0.42
C LEU A 200 24.94 25.24 0.86
N SER A 201 24.73 24.48 1.93
CA SER A 201 25.80 24.05 2.87
C SER A 201 25.50 22.62 3.36
N PRO A 202 26.49 21.72 3.47
CA PRO A 202 26.23 20.32 3.79
C PRO A 202 25.99 20.12 5.30
N PRO A 203 25.61 18.91 5.73
CA PRO A 203 26.69 18.18 6.40
C PRO A 203 27.06 16.88 5.70
N SER A 204 28.35 16.77 5.44
CA SER A 204 29.07 15.55 5.18
C SER A 204 29.08 14.72 6.47
N TRP A 205 28.08 13.85 6.66
CA TRP A 205 28.00 12.82 7.73
C TRP A 205 28.33 13.32 9.16
N LEU A 206 27.33 13.40 10.04
CA LEU A 206 27.43 13.65 11.50
C LEU A 206 27.81 15.07 11.99
N ASP A 207 26.90 15.67 12.76
CA ASP A 207 27.20 16.02 14.16
C ASP A 207 25.97 15.70 15.03
N GLY A 208 26.21 15.02 16.16
CA GLY A 208 25.26 14.20 16.93
C GLY A 208 24.16 14.94 17.71
N SER A 209 23.38 15.77 17.04
CA SER A 209 22.18 16.40 17.63
C SER A 209 21.04 16.50 16.61
N PHE A 210 20.69 15.37 15.98
CA PHE A 210 19.41 15.26 15.28
C PHE A 210 18.33 14.89 16.30
N LEU A 211 17.84 15.92 16.99
CA LEU A 211 16.49 15.94 17.52
C LEU A 211 15.83 17.08 16.74
N SER A 212 14.92 16.77 15.82
CA SER A 212 13.98 17.76 15.32
C SER A 212 13.49 18.57 16.52
N GLY A 213 13.67 19.90 16.50
CA GLY A 213 13.52 20.77 17.67
C GLY A 213 12.09 20.86 18.25
N GLY A 214 11.14 20.09 17.74
CA GLY A 214 9.86 19.82 18.35
C GLY A 214 9.95 18.56 19.19
N ALA A 215 9.74 18.67 20.49
CA ALA A 215 9.56 17.52 21.36
C ALA A 215 8.46 16.62 20.76
N GLY A 216 8.89 15.54 20.11
CA GLY A 216 8.02 14.55 19.51
C GLY A 216 7.04 14.09 20.58
N ALA A 217 5.77 14.41 20.38
CA ALA A 217 4.73 14.00 21.30
C ALA A 217 4.58 12.48 21.19
N THR A 218 5.30 11.77 22.05
CA THR A 218 5.20 10.34 22.18
C THR A 218 3.79 10.00 22.69
N VAL A 219 3.07 9.14 21.99
CA VAL A 219 1.85 8.55 22.55
C VAL A 219 2.05 7.07 22.80
N ALA A 220 1.99 6.72 24.07
CA ALA A 220 2.11 5.36 24.57
C ALA A 220 0.75 4.66 24.63
N GLY A 221 0.78 3.32 24.56
CA GLY A 221 -0.28 2.48 25.09
C GLY A 221 -1.29 2.01 24.07
N TYR A 222 -1.02 0.86 23.46
CA TYR A 222 -2.02 0.14 22.67
C TYR A 222 -1.94 -1.34 22.99
N ARG A 223 -2.78 -1.80 23.92
CA ARG A 223 -3.10 -3.22 23.99
C ARG A 223 -4.33 -3.47 23.12
N LYS A 224 -4.50 -4.71 22.65
CA LYS A 224 -5.69 -5.12 21.89
C LYS A 224 -6.80 -5.55 22.84
N SER A 225 -7.22 -4.67 23.77
CA SER A 225 -8.39 -4.94 24.61
C SER A 225 -9.63 -4.24 24.08
N LEU A 226 -10.82 -4.74 24.42
CA LEU A 226 -12.08 -4.07 24.08
C LEU A 226 -12.11 -2.62 24.61
N ASP A 227 -11.49 -2.36 25.76
CA ASP A 227 -11.40 -1.03 26.35
C ASP A 227 -10.53 -0.08 25.50
N ASP A 228 -9.46 -0.58 24.88
CA ASP A 228 -8.63 0.20 23.96
C ASP A 228 -9.40 0.58 22.68
N TYR A 229 -10.17 -0.36 22.10
CA TYR A 229 -11.08 -0.05 20.98
C TYR A 229 -12.16 0.98 21.37
N GLN A 230 -12.70 0.88 22.59
CA GLN A 230 -13.72 1.82 23.07
C GLN A 230 -13.16 3.22 23.28
N ARG A 231 -11.91 3.35 23.72
CA ARG A 231 -11.20 4.62 23.89
C ARG A 231 -10.71 5.22 22.57
N ALA A 232 -10.43 4.39 21.57
CA ALA A 232 -9.91 4.80 20.27
C ALA A 232 -10.90 5.63 19.44
N ILE A 233 -12.20 5.51 19.68
CA ILE A 233 -13.25 6.21 18.92
C ILE A 233 -13.98 7.25 19.75
N ARG A 234 -14.27 8.40 19.14
CA ARG A 234 -15.16 9.40 19.75
C ARG A 234 -16.60 8.88 19.74
N ARG A 235 -17.12 8.53 20.91
CA ARG A 235 -18.52 8.12 21.10
C ARG A 235 -19.42 9.30 21.44
N LEU A 236 -20.63 9.29 20.89
CA LEU A 236 -21.67 10.24 21.26
C LEU A 236 -22.48 9.72 22.46
N PRO A 237 -22.95 10.62 23.35
CA PRO A 237 -24.07 10.32 24.23
C PRO A 237 -25.29 9.91 23.40
N ASN A 238 -26.11 8.97 23.88
CA ASN A 238 -27.26 8.43 23.12
C ASN A 238 -28.20 9.53 22.59
N LEU A 239 -28.43 10.58 23.38
CA LEU A 239 -29.29 11.72 23.01
C LEU A 239 -28.80 12.52 21.80
N ARG A 240 -27.52 12.39 21.43
CA ARG A 240 -26.93 13.06 20.27
C ARG A 240 -26.87 12.19 19.02
N LEU A 241 -27.28 10.91 19.12
CA LEU A 241 -27.34 10.03 17.95
C LEU A 241 -28.47 10.44 17.00
N ASP A 242 -29.55 11.02 17.53
CA ASP A 242 -30.72 11.46 16.74
C ASP A 242 -30.38 12.60 15.75
N ASP A 243 -29.35 13.41 16.06
CA ASP A 243 -28.80 14.42 15.14
C ASP A 243 -28.29 13.78 13.82
N PHE A 244 -28.01 12.47 13.85
CA PHE A 244 -27.49 11.67 12.75
C PHE A 244 -28.49 10.57 12.34
N ALA A 245 -29.79 10.86 12.43
CA ALA A 245 -30.83 10.02 11.85
C ALA A 245 -30.76 10.02 10.30
N PRO A 246 -31.12 8.92 9.62
CA PRO A 246 -31.31 8.91 8.17
C PRO A 246 -32.50 9.81 7.78
N SER A 247 -32.61 10.14 6.49
CA SER A 247 -33.61 11.06 5.95
C SER A 247 -34.32 10.46 4.71
N PRO A 248 -35.59 10.80 4.44
CA PRO A 248 -36.23 10.51 3.16
C PRO A 248 -35.54 11.20 1.95
N ASP A 249 -34.79 12.28 2.21
CA ASP A 249 -33.94 12.94 1.22
C ASP A 249 -32.48 12.46 1.33
N ALA A 250 -31.98 11.84 0.26
CA ALA A 250 -30.62 11.33 0.19
C ALA A 250 -29.55 12.43 0.40
N ASN A 251 -29.78 13.66 -0.09
CA ASN A 251 -28.83 14.76 0.11
C ASN A 251 -28.72 15.15 1.58
N GLU A 252 -29.83 15.11 2.30
CA GLU A 252 -29.84 15.38 3.74
C GLU A 252 -29.10 14.28 4.52
N SER A 253 -29.24 13.01 4.14
CA SER A 253 -28.42 11.93 4.71
C SER A 253 -26.92 12.11 4.43
N VAL A 254 -26.54 12.50 3.20
CA VAL A 254 -25.14 12.83 2.85
C VAL A 254 -24.63 13.99 3.70
N ARG A 255 -25.41 15.07 3.83
CA ARG A 255 -25.02 16.24 4.64
C ARG A 255 -24.79 15.87 6.11
N ARG A 256 -25.67 15.05 6.71
CA ARG A 256 -25.52 14.56 8.09
C ARG A 256 -24.31 13.64 8.23
N TYR A 257 -24.03 12.81 7.23
CA TYR A 257 -22.84 11.98 7.18
C TYR A 257 -21.56 12.82 7.19
N LEU A 258 -21.45 13.79 6.28
CA LEU A 258 -20.29 14.70 6.22
C LEU A 258 -20.12 15.50 7.51
N ALA A 259 -21.23 15.98 8.11
CA ALA A 259 -21.19 16.66 9.40
C ALA A 259 -20.66 15.74 10.53
N SER A 260 -20.93 14.44 10.48
CA SER A 260 -20.38 13.48 11.45
C SER A 260 -18.87 13.34 11.34
N LEU A 261 -18.35 13.33 10.09
CA LEU A 261 -16.92 13.24 9.82
C LEU A 261 -16.21 14.54 10.23
N ALA A 262 -16.78 15.70 9.90
CA ALA A 262 -16.26 17.02 10.28
C ALA A 262 -16.16 17.20 11.81
N ALA A 263 -17.05 16.55 12.57
CA ALA A 263 -17.04 16.56 14.02
C ALA A 263 -16.16 15.45 14.63
N GLY A 264 -15.38 14.73 13.81
CA GLY A 264 -14.49 13.68 14.29
C GLY A 264 -15.20 12.44 14.84
N ILE A 265 -16.45 12.17 14.45
CA ILE A 265 -17.27 11.13 15.06
C ILE A 265 -17.04 9.79 14.38
N GLY A 266 -16.27 8.93 15.03
CA GLY A 266 -16.01 7.52 14.64
C GLY A 266 -17.05 6.51 15.14
N ASP A 267 -18.13 6.97 15.78
CA ASP A 267 -19.09 6.09 16.45
C ASP A 267 -19.80 5.14 15.46
N PRO A 268 -19.71 3.81 15.62
CA PRO A 268 -20.44 2.87 14.79
C PRO A 268 -21.95 2.88 15.06
N ARG A 269 -22.43 3.52 16.14
CA ARG A 269 -23.86 3.53 16.51
C ARG A 269 -24.68 4.59 15.78
N LEU A 270 -24.09 5.38 14.87
CA LEU A 270 -24.84 6.41 14.15
C LEU A 270 -26.05 5.79 13.42
N PRO A 271 -27.28 6.29 13.66
CA PRO A 271 -28.49 5.70 13.09
C PRO A 271 -28.52 5.73 11.56
N LEU A 272 -27.92 6.75 10.93
CA LEU A 272 -27.81 6.89 9.47
C LEU A 272 -26.99 5.79 8.79
N LEU A 273 -26.23 4.98 9.52
CA LEU A 273 -25.40 3.91 8.96
C LEU A 273 -26.22 2.63 8.80
N THR A 274 -26.04 1.92 7.68
CA THR A 274 -26.50 0.53 7.54
C THR A 274 -25.88 -0.35 8.64
N GLU A 275 -26.56 -1.43 9.07
CA GLU A 275 -25.97 -2.40 10.04
C GLU A 275 -24.55 -2.81 9.64
N GLY A 276 -24.35 -3.07 8.34
CA GLY A 276 -23.06 -3.38 7.73
C GLY A 276 -22.00 -2.29 7.89
N SER A 277 -22.36 -1.02 7.68
CA SER A 277 -21.46 0.11 7.92
C SER A 277 -21.08 0.26 9.39
N ARG A 278 -21.98 -0.09 10.32
CA ARG A 278 -21.67 -0.10 11.77
C ARG A 278 -20.63 -1.17 12.09
N ILE A 279 -20.77 -2.36 11.50
CA ILE A 279 -19.77 -3.44 11.60
C ILE A 279 -18.45 -2.97 10.98
N PHE A 280 -18.48 -2.40 9.78
CA PHE A 280 -17.27 -1.92 9.11
C PHE A 280 -16.48 -0.91 9.95
N ARG A 281 -17.15 0.06 10.58
CA ARG A 281 -16.51 1.00 11.52
C ARG A 281 -15.98 0.34 12.80
N ALA A 282 -16.55 -0.78 13.21
CA ALA A 282 -16.04 -1.56 14.34
C ALA A 282 -14.77 -2.35 13.96
N LEU A 283 -14.70 -2.88 12.73
CA LEU A 283 -13.53 -3.58 12.18
C LEU A 283 -12.37 -2.64 11.88
N VAL A 284 -12.69 -1.42 11.43
CA VAL A 284 -11.72 -0.37 11.09
C VAL A 284 -12.06 0.88 11.90
N PRO A 285 -11.73 0.91 13.21
CA PRO A 285 -12.00 2.07 14.04
C PRO A 285 -11.23 3.28 13.55
N ARG A 286 -11.86 4.46 13.62
CA ARG A 286 -11.29 5.74 13.19
C ARG A 286 -11.45 6.76 14.32
N ASN A 287 -10.33 7.31 14.78
CA ASN A 287 -10.36 8.41 15.75
C ASN A 287 -10.74 9.74 15.08
N GLU A 288 -10.80 10.79 15.88
CA GLU A 288 -11.12 12.16 15.45
C GLU A 288 -10.20 12.63 14.31
N ALA A 289 -8.87 12.50 14.47
CA ALA A 289 -7.90 12.91 13.45
C ALA A 289 -8.14 12.21 12.09
N GLN A 290 -8.42 10.91 12.11
CA GLN A 290 -8.72 10.18 10.88
C GLN A 290 -10.07 10.58 10.28
N GLN A 291 -11.10 10.79 11.10
CA GLN A 291 -12.42 11.21 10.60
C GLN A 291 -12.39 12.60 9.97
N GLU A 292 -11.67 13.54 10.58
CA GLU A 292 -11.43 14.87 10.00
C GLU A 292 -10.67 14.78 8.68
N ARG A 293 -9.65 13.91 8.60
CA ARG A 293 -8.93 13.68 7.35
C ARG A 293 -9.85 13.13 6.25
N VAL A 294 -10.70 12.16 6.56
CA VAL A 294 -11.70 11.62 5.62
C VAL A 294 -12.73 12.68 5.25
N PHE A 295 -13.11 13.58 6.18
CA PHE A 295 -13.98 14.71 5.88
C PHE A 295 -13.37 15.67 4.86
N GLU A 296 -12.13 16.10 5.05
CA GLU A 296 -11.46 17.05 4.13
C GLU A 296 -11.45 16.55 2.69
N PHE A 297 -11.19 15.25 2.54
CA PHE A 297 -11.36 14.52 1.30
C PHE A 297 -12.76 14.74 0.74
N PHE A 298 -13.81 14.23 1.38
CA PHE A 298 -15.18 14.34 0.86
C PHE A 298 -15.68 15.78 0.68
N HIS A 299 -15.32 16.71 1.57
CA HIS A 299 -15.71 18.11 1.48
C HIS A 299 -15.13 18.77 0.22
N SER A 300 -13.87 18.48 -0.10
CA SER A 300 -13.22 19.00 -1.31
C SER A 300 -13.88 18.55 -2.62
N ALA A 301 -14.73 17.53 -2.57
CA ALA A 301 -15.44 16.95 -3.72
C ALA A 301 -16.91 17.38 -3.86
N GLU A 302 -17.39 18.26 -2.98
CA GLU A 302 -18.71 18.89 -3.10
C GLU A 302 -18.79 19.90 -4.26
N PRO A 303 -20.02 20.20 -4.77
CA PRO A 303 -21.27 19.48 -4.58
C PRO A 303 -21.35 18.10 -5.26
N TYR A 304 -22.13 17.21 -4.66
CA TYR A 304 -22.40 15.86 -5.17
C TYR A 304 -23.59 15.83 -6.14
N ARG A 305 -23.46 15.06 -7.22
CA ARG A 305 -24.59 14.70 -8.10
C ARG A 305 -25.18 13.35 -7.67
N GLN A 306 -26.48 13.29 -7.46
CA GLN A 306 -27.16 12.05 -7.09
C GLN A 306 -27.54 11.22 -8.32
N ILE A 307 -27.30 9.91 -8.26
CA ILE A 307 -27.76 8.90 -9.23
C ILE A 307 -28.48 7.80 -8.46
N PHE A 308 -29.69 7.43 -8.88
CA PHE A 308 -30.51 6.42 -8.20
C PHE A 308 -30.65 5.17 -9.06
N ALA A 309 -30.40 3.99 -8.48
CA ALA A 309 -30.56 2.71 -9.17
C ALA A 309 -30.81 1.58 -8.17
N GLN A 310 -31.79 0.71 -8.45
CA GLN A 310 -32.07 -0.51 -7.66
C GLN A 310 -32.17 -0.31 -6.13
N GLY A 311 -32.85 0.77 -5.68
CA GLY A 311 -32.96 1.08 -4.26
C GLY A 311 -31.67 1.61 -3.62
N LEU A 312 -30.67 1.97 -4.43
CA LEU A 312 -29.44 2.64 -4.01
C LEU A 312 -29.39 4.08 -4.56
N CYS A 313 -28.59 4.90 -3.90
CA CYS A 313 -28.25 6.26 -4.34
C CYS A 313 -26.73 6.41 -4.32
N LEU A 314 -26.18 6.98 -5.38
CA LEU A 314 -24.76 7.30 -5.51
C LEU A 314 -24.60 8.81 -5.50
N ALA A 315 -23.93 9.34 -4.47
CA ALA A 315 -23.47 10.71 -4.44
C ALA A 315 -22.13 10.79 -5.17
N VAL A 316 -22.19 11.21 -6.44
CA VAL A 316 -21.03 11.29 -7.34
C VAL A 316 -20.26 12.59 -7.06
N PRO A 317 -18.96 12.52 -6.73
CA PRO A 317 -18.12 13.69 -6.49
C PRO A 317 -17.93 14.53 -7.76
N GLN A 318 -17.52 15.80 -7.60
CA GLN A 318 -17.05 16.60 -8.73
C GLN A 318 -15.84 15.97 -9.42
N GLN A 319 -15.75 16.13 -10.74
CA GLN A 319 -14.64 15.62 -11.53
C GLN A 319 -13.30 16.23 -11.06
N GLY A 320 -12.25 15.42 -10.98
CA GLY A 320 -10.91 15.86 -10.59
C GLY A 320 -10.78 16.21 -9.09
N LYS A 321 -11.83 16.00 -8.29
CA LYS A 321 -11.80 16.11 -6.82
C LYS A 321 -11.78 14.71 -6.23
N SER A 322 -10.61 14.35 -5.73
CA SER A 322 -10.22 12.98 -5.47
C SER A 322 -10.99 12.30 -4.34
N ASN A 323 -12.01 11.46 -4.62
CA ASN A 323 -12.65 10.56 -3.64
C ASN A 323 -13.39 9.38 -4.26
N LEU A 324 -13.60 8.33 -3.46
CA LEU A 324 -14.68 7.37 -3.69
C LEU A 324 -16.03 8.09 -3.59
N PRO A 325 -17.05 7.69 -4.38
CA PRO A 325 -18.39 8.22 -4.21
C PRO A 325 -19.02 7.70 -2.91
N ILE A 326 -20.03 8.41 -2.39
CA ILE A 326 -20.78 7.95 -1.22
C ILE A 326 -21.99 7.16 -1.70
N VAL A 327 -22.09 5.90 -1.27
CA VAL A 327 -23.26 5.05 -1.55
C VAL A 327 -24.25 5.12 -0.40
N LEU A 328 -25.53 5.24 -0.73
CA LEU A 328 -26.65 5.13 0.19
C LEU A 328 -27.58 4.01 -0.25
N ARG A 329 -28.23 3.38 0.72
CA ARG A 329 -29.26 2.36 0.53
C ARG A 329 -30.60 2.86 1.07
N ARG A 330 -31.67 2.66 0.29
CA ARG A 330 -33.03 2.95 0.71
C ARG A 330 -33.57 1.83 1.59
N GLY A 331 -34.10 2.19 2.75
CA GLY A 331 -34.83 1.28 3.63
C GLY A 331 -36.27 1.09 3.18
N THR A 332 -36.93 0.03 3.68
CA THR A 332 -38.36 -0.23 3.53
C THR A 332 -39.22 0.77 4.28
N ASP A 333 -38.61 1.57 5.15
CA ASP A 333 -39.17 2.74 5.83
C ASP A 333 -39.02 4.05 5.02
N ASP A 334 -38.60 3.96 3.76
CA ASP A 334 -38.36 5.07 2.84
C ASP A 334 -37.26 6.05 3.26
N LEU A 335 -36.35 5.64 4.16
CA LEU A 335 -35.20 6.44 4.58
C LEU A 335 -33.91 6.03 3.85
N TRP A 336 -32.99 6.97 3.66
CA TRP A 336 -31.68 6.74 3.04
C TRP A 336 -30.59 6.58 4.09
N TYR A 337 -29.98 5.40 4.11
CA TYR A 337 -28.86 5.04 4.98
C TYR A 337 -27.55 5.07 4.22
N VAL A 338 -26.46 5.51 4.85
CA VAL A 338 -25.12 5.43 4.27
C VAL A 338 -24.61 3.98 4.33
N ASP A 339 -24.16 3.50 3.17
CA ASP A 339 -23.58 2.17 2.96
C ASP A 339 -22.09 2.34 2.61
N GLU A 340 -21.28 2.51 3.66
CA GLU A 340 -19.83 2.65 3.52
C GLU A 340 -19.20 1.44 2.80
N PRO A 341 -19.52 0.18 3.13
CA PRO A 341 -19.01 -1.00 2.43
C PRO A 341 -19.18 -0.95 0.91
N LYS A 342 -20.33 -0.50 0.41
CA LYS A 342 -20.55 -0.41 -1.06
C LYS A 342 -19.71 0.67 -1.71
N SER A 343 -19.36 1.73 -1.01
CA SER A 343 -18.45 2.76 -1.53
C SER A 343 -17.06 2.18 -1.84
N TRP A 344 -16.61 1.19 -1.05
CA TRP A 344 -15.31 0.51 -1.21
C TRP A 344 -15.37 -0.73 -2.12
N THR A 345 -16.50 -1.43 -2.15
CA THR A 345 -16.64 -2.67 -2.92
C THR A 345 -17.08 -2.41 -4.35
N TYR A 346 -17.94 -1.42 -4.61
CA TYR A 346 -18.42 -1.13 -5.97
C TYR A 346 -17.45 -0.30 -6.80
N PHE A 347 -16.55 0.42 -6.13
CA PHE A 347 -15.65 1.38 -6.74
C PHE A 347 -14.23 1.15 -6.27
N HIS A 348 -13.27 1.57 -7.08
CA HIS A 348 -11.86 1.56 -6.74
C HIS A 348 -11.28 2.95 -6.98
N ARG A 349 -10.27 3.33 -6.21
CA ARG A 349 -9.45 4.49 -6.50
C ARG A 349 -8.00 4.06 -6.45
N TYR A 350 -7.32 4.13 -7.58
CA TYR A 350 -5.88 3.87 -7.64
C TYR A 350 -5.10 4.97 -6.92
N GLU A 351 -3.99 4.60 -6.27
CA GLU A 351 -3.15 5.54 -5.50
C GLU A 351 -2.56 6.68 -6.35
N ASP A 352 -2.34 6.42 -7.64
CA ASP A 352 -1.83 7.40 -8.59
C ASP A 352 -2.93 8.24 -9.26
N SER A 353 -4.20 7.90 -9.05
CA SER A 353 -5.36 8.58 -9.61
C SER A 353 -6.13 9.39 -8.55
N VAL A 354 -6.76 10.47 -9.03
CA VAL A 354 -7.76 11.22 -8.27
C VAL A 354 -9.16 10.66 -8.48
N ASP A 355 -9.46 10.20 -9.69
CA ASP A 355 -10.80 9.74 -10.02
C ASP A 355 -11.04 8.28 -9.54
N PHE A 356 -12.27 8.01 -9.12
CA PHE A 356 -12.73 6.64 -8.84
C PHE A 356 -13.06 5.90 -10.14
N PHE A 357 -13.05 4.58 -10.09
CA PHE A 357 -13.37 3.68 -11.19
C PHE A 357 -14.44 2.70 -10.74
N VAL A 358 -15.28 2.25 -11.67
CA VAL A 358 -16.30 1.23 -11.40
C VAL A 358 -15.65 -0.15 -11.43
N LYS A 359 -15.88 -1.00 -10.41
CA LYS A 359 -15.24 -2.33 -10.35
C LYS A 359 -15.89 -3.37 -11.27
N TYR A 360 -17.22 -3.47 -11.27
CA TYR A 360 -17.97 -4.57 -11.91
C TYR A 360 -18.88 -4.09 -13.04
N ASP A 361 -19.04 -4.87 -14.11
CA ASP A 361 -19.88 -4.47 -15.27
C ASP A 361 -21.39 -4.54 -14.98
N ASP A 362 -21.79 -5.34 -13.98
CA ASP A 362 -23.16 -5.41 -13.47
C ASP A 362 -23.46 -4.39 -12.36
N ASN A 363 -22.54 -3.44 -12.10
CA ASN A 363 -22.76 -2.39 -11.13
C ASN A 363 -24.02 -1.57 -11.49
N PRO A 364 -24.97 -1.40 -10.55
CA PRO A 364 -26.28 -0.81 -10.84
C PRO A 364 -26.21 0.64 -11.32
N PHE A 365 -25.11 1.36 -11.05
CA PHE A 365 -24.93 2.76 -11.45
C PHE A 365 -24.20 2.91 -12.80
N LEU A 366 -23.62 1.84 -13.35
CA LEU A 366 -22.76 1.93 -14.53
C LEU A 366 -23.47 2.49 -15.78
N PRO A 367 -24.74 2.16 -16.09
CA PRO A 367 -25.44 2.74 -17.24
C PRO A 367 -25.57 4.27 -17.16
N GLU A 368 -26.00 4.79 -16.01
CA GLU A 368 -26.14 6.22 -15.76
C GLU A 368 -24.77 6.91 -15.70
N LEU A 369 -23.76 6.30 -15.10
CA LEU A 369 -22.40 6.81 -15.07
C LEU A 369 -21.78 6.91 -16.48
N ARG A 370 -22.03 5.94 -17.36
CA ARG A 370 -21.63 6.00 -18.79
C ARG A 370 -22.25 7.21 -19.49
N SER A 371 -23.48 7.56 -19.16
CA SER A 371 -24.17 8.72 -19.75
C SER A 371 -23.52 10.07 -19.41
N LEU A 372 -22.68 10.12 -18.37
CA LEU A 372 -21.92 11.32 -18.01
C LEU A 372 -20.76 11.61 -18.97
N GLY A 373 -20.35 10.63 -19.78
CA GLY A 373 -19.27 10.78 -20.76
C GLY A 373 -17.86 10.90 -20.15
N VAL A 374 -17.69 10.69 -18.85
CA VAL A 374 -16.39 10.80 -18.17
C VAL A 374 -15.59 9.49 -18.30
N SER A 375 -14.35 9.57 -18.78
CA SER A 375 -13.56 8.40 -19.19
C SER A 375 -13.38 7.31 -18.13
N ASN A 376 -13.11 7.68 -16.87
CA ASN A 376 -12.94 6.74 -15.76
C ASN A 376 -14.23 5.99 -15.37
N MET A 377 -15.38 6.46 -15.85
CA MET A 377 -16.71 5.92 -15.54
C MET A 377 -17.32 5.12 -16.70
N GLN A 378 -16.62 4.98 -17.82
CA GLN A 378 -17.17 4.32 -19.02
C GLN A 378 -17.07 2.80 -18.99
N ARG A 379 -16.11 2.25 -18.26
CA ARG A 379 -15.81 0.81 -18.25
C ARG A 379 -15.60 0.32 -16.83
N ALA A 380 -16.07 -0.89 -16.56
CA ALA A 380 -15.75 -1.58 -15.33
C ALA A 380 -14.33 -2.14 -15.38
N ILE A 381 -13.63 -2.09 -14.24
CA ILE A 381 -12.26 -2.57 -14.09
C ILE A 381 -12.18 -4.07 -14.36
N TYR A 382 -13.09 -4.87 -13.81
CA TYR A 382 -13.04 -6.33 -13.91
C TYR A 382 -13.87 -6.91 -15.07
N GLY A 383 -14.57 -6.08 -15.84
CA GLY A 383 -15.47 -6.57 -16.89
C GLY A 383 -16.53 -7.53 -16.35
N ASP A 384 -16.75 -8.64 -17.06
CA ASP A 384 -17.72 -9.70 -16.75
C ASP A 384 -17.10 -10.90 -16.01
N HIS A 385 -15.84 -10.81 -15.57
CA HIS A 385 -15.15 -11.92 -14.90
C HIS A 385 -15.65 -12.24 -13.50
N VAL A 386 -16.26 -11.25 -12.83
CA VAL A 386 -16.80 -11.35 -11.48
C VAL A 386 -17.98 -10.40 -11.33
N HIS A 387 -19.02 -10.84 -10.62
CA HIS A 387 -20.29 -10.13 -10.50
C HIS A 387 -20.55 -9.64 -9.08
N THR A 388 -21.50 -8.73 -8.93
CA THR A 388 -22.02 -8.30 -7.63
C THR A 388 -23.16 -9.21 -7.16
N PRO A 389 -23.35 -9.41 -5.84
CA PRO A 389 -24.54 -10.06 -5.33
C PRO A 389 -25.77 -9.16 -5.54
N PRO A 390 -26.98 -9.74 -5.66
CA PRO A 390 -28.22 -8.96 -5.74
C PRO A 390 -28.39 -8.00 -4.56
N VAL A 391 -28.95 -6.82 -4.82
CA VAL A 391 -29.27 -5.84 -3.77
C VAL A 391 -30.48 -6.31 -2.96
N THR A 392 -30.25 -6.73 -1.72
CA THR A 392 -31.31 -7.13 -0.78
C THR A 392 -32.05 -5.92 -0.20
N ALA A 393 -33.36 -6.07 -0.02
CA ALA A 393 -34.18 -5.08 0.68
C ALA A 393 -33.69 -4.88 2.13
N TYR A 394 -33.64 -3.62 2.60
CA TYR A 394 -33.12 -3.25 3.91
C TYR A 394 -34.21 -2.55 4.74
N PRO A 395 -34.22 -2.64 6.08
CA PRO A 395 -33.30 -3.39 6.93
C PRO A 395 -33.58 -4.90 6.96
N TYR A 396 -32.52 -5.68 7.17
CA TYR A 396 -32.56 -7.09 7.53
C TYR A 396 -31.44 -7.36 8.53
N SER A 397 -31.51 -8.45 9.29
CA SER A 397 -30.45 -8.81 10.23
C SER A 397 -29.29 -9.50 9.51
N LEU A 398 -28.11 -8.88 9.53
CA LEU A 398 -26.88 -9.51 9.03
C LEU A 398 -26.52 -10.76 9.84
N ALA A 399 -26.78 -10.76 11.14
CA ALA A 399 -26.52 -11.93 11.99
C ALA A 399 -27.39 -13.14 11.58
N GLU A 400 -28.68 -12.91 11.28
CA GLU A 400 -29.56 -13.98 10.81
C GLU A 400 -29.16 -14.46 9.41
N ALA A 401 -28.81 -13.54 8.50
CA ALA A 401 -28.34 -13.87 7.16
C ALA A 401 -27.05 -14.71 7.18
N VAL A 402 -26.08 -14.33 8.02
CA VAL A 402 -24.84 -15.12 8.22
C VAL A 402 -25.18 -16.52 8.76
N LYS A 403 -26.05 -16.61 9.77
CA LYS A 403 -26.46 -17.89 10.35
C LYS A 403 -27.13 -18.81 9.32
N GLU A 404 -27.98 -18.26 8.46
CA GLU A 404 -28.64 -19.03 7.39
C GLU A 404 -27.60 -19.63 6.43
N TRP A 405 -26.62 -18.84 5.98
CA TRP A 405 -25.56 -19.34 5.12
C TRP A 405 -24.65 -20.35 5.81
N GLU A 406 -24.34 -20.17 7.08
CA GLU A 406 -23.59 -21.15 7.87
C GLU A 406 -24.35 -22.49 8.00
N GLU A 407 -25.67 -22.45 8.12
CA GLU A 407 -26.52 -23.64 8.11
C GLU A 407 -26.54 -24.33 6.74
N ARG A 408 -26.66 -23.58 5.64
CA ARG A 408 -26.53 -24.11 4.27
C ARG A 408 -25.17 -24.77 4.03
N ILE A 409 -24.08 -24.18 4.52
CA ILE A 409 -22.74 -24.79 4.49
C ILE A 409 -22.70 -26.08 5.30
N ARG A 410 -23.37 -26.13 6.46
CA ARG A 410 -23.44 -27.34 7.30
C ARG A 410 -24.21 -28.47 6.61
N GLU A 411 -25.29 -28.16 5.92
CA GLU A 411 -26.13 -29.12 5.18
C GLU A 411 -25.45 -29.61 3.90
N ALA A 412 -24.71 -28.73 3.21
CA ALA A 412 -24.01 -29.03 1.96
C ALA A 412 -22.54 -28.57 2.01
N PRO A 413 -21.67 -29.23 2.80
CA PRO A 413 -20.30 -28.76 3.07
C PRO A 413 -19.36 -28.79 1.85
N ASN A 414 -19.73 -29.52 0.80
CA ASN A 414 -18.99 -29.61 -0.45
C ASN A 414 -19.49 -28.63 -1.53
N ASP A 415 -20.59 -27.91 -1.29
CA ASP A 415 -21.12 -26.93 -2.23
C ASP A 415 -20.35 -25.61 -2.13
N ALA A 416 -19.53 -25.34 -3.15
CA ALA A 416 -18.71 -24.13 -3.22
C ALA A 416 -19.53 -22.82 -3.24
N THR A 417 -20.75 -22.85 -3.80
CA THR A 417 -21.57 -21.65 -3.94
C THR A 417 -22.04 -21.10 -2.60
N ASN A 418 -22.25 -21.96 -1.60
CA ASN A 418 -22.63 -21.52 -0.25
C ASN A 418 -21.49 -20.74 0.43
N TYR A 419 -20.23 -21.16 0.22
CA TYR A 419 -19.07 -20.43 0.73
C TYR A 419 -18.90 -19.09 0.00
N ALA A 420 -19.03 -19.09 -1.33
CA ALA A 420 -18.93 -17.86 -2.13
C ALA A 420 -20.01 -16.85 -1.75
N ALA A 421 -21.27 -17.28 -1.59
CA ALA A 421 -22.37 -16.41 -1.20
C ALA A 421 -22.19 -15.80 0.20
N LEU A 422 -21.70 -16.59 1.16
CA LEU A 422 -21.33 -16.06 2.47
C LEU A 422 -20.14 -15.10 2.38
N GLY A 423 -19.16 -15.38 1.51
CA GLY A 423 -18.03 -14.51 1.24
C GLY A 423 -18.45 -13.16 0.66
N ASP A 424 -19.38 -13.17 -0.30
CA ASP A 424 -19.98 -11.96 -0.86
C ASP A 424 -20.78 -11.19 0.19
N LEU A 425 -21.48 -11.87 1.09
CA LEU A 425 -22.17 -11.22 2.21
C LEU A 425 -21.17 -10.46 3.11
N TYR A 426 -20.06 -11.11 3.51
CA TYR A 426 -19.00 -10.45 4.29
C TYR A 426 -18.36 -9.29 3.53
N LEU A 427 -18.14 -9.42 2.23
CA LEU A 427 -17.53 -8.36 1.42
C LEU A 427 -18.48 -7.19 1.19
N PHE A 428 -19.62 -7.41 0.52
CA PHE A 428 -20.47 -6.32 0.01
C PHE A 428 -21.34 -5.65 1.07
N GLU A 429 -21.61 -6.34 2.18
CA GLU A 429 -22.43 -5.78 3.26
C GLU A 429 -21.59 -5.28 4.42
N MET A 430 -20.40 -5.84 4.68
CA MET A 430 -19.60 -5.47 5.85
C MET A 430 -18.19 -4.98 5.50
N ASN A 431 -17.75 -5.15 4.25
CA ASN A 431 -16.36 -4.96 3.82
C ASN A 431 -15.36 -5.69 4.74
N TRP A 432 -15.75 -6.90 5.19
CA TRP A 432 -14.93 -7.74 6.05
C TRP A 432 -14.02 -8.63 5.20
N ILE A 433 -12.94 -8.03 4.70
CA ILE A 433 -12.07 -8.59 3.66
C ILE A 433 -11.45 -9.94 4.08
N THR A 434 -10.92 -10.03 5.30
CA THR A 434 -10.28 -11.25 5.83
C THR A 434 -11.23 -12.46 5.84
N ARG A 435 -12.47 -12.26 6.31
CA ARG A 435 -13.52 -13.29 6.30
C ARG A 435 -13.97 -13.66 4.90
N ALA A 436 -14.07 -12.68 4.00
CA ALA A 436 -14.36 -12.94 2.59
C ALA A 436 -13.24 -13.79 1.94
N ILE A 437 -11.97 -13.47 2.19
CA ILE A 437 -10.81 -14.26 1.70
C ILE A 437 -10.93 -15.71 2.16
N GLU A 438 -11.12 -15.96 3.46
CA GLU A 438 -11.21 -17.33 4.00
C GLU A 438 -12.32 -18.15 3.32
N LEU A 439 -13.44 -17.51 2.98
CA LEU A 439 -14.58 -18.18 2.35
C LEU A 439 -14.37 -18.40 0.86
N PHE A 440 -13.77 -17.45 0.15
CA PHE A 440 -13.44 -17.62 -1.25
C PHE A 440 -12.28 -18.60 -1.47
N GLU A 441 -11.29 -18.70 -0.57
CA GLU A 441 -10.29 -19.76 -0.58
C GLU A 441 -10.97 -21.14 -0.45
N LYS A 442 -11.96 -21.26 0.46
CA LYS A 442 -12.75 -22.50 0.62
C LYS A 442 -13.62 -22.80 -0.61
N ALA A 443 -14.21 -21.79 -1.24
CA ALA A 443 -14.99 -21.95 -2.46
C ALA A 443 -14.11 -22.41 -3.64
N ALA A 444 -12.98 -21.75 -3.87
CA ALA A 444 -12.03 -22.09 -4.92
C ALA A 444 -11.41 -23.49 -4.73
N ALA A 445 -11.17 -23.92 -3.49
CA ALA A 445 -10.69 -25.27 -3.20
C ALA A 445 -11.71 -26.37 -3.55
N ARG A 446 -13.01 -26.07 -3.44
CA ARG A 446 -14.12 -27.02 -3.72
C ARG A 446 -14.51 -27.04 -5.20
N ALA A 447 -14.41 -25.91 -5.88
CA ALA A 447 -14.68 -25.78 -7.31
C ALA A 447 -13.47 -25.15 -8.02
N PRO A 448 -12.36 -25.91 -8.19
CA PRO A 448 -11.11 -25.36 -8.74
C PRO A 448 -11.21 -24.90 -10.20
N ASN A 449 -12.24 -25.35 -10.93
CA ASN A 449 -12.53 -24.95 -12.31
C ASN A 449 -13.41 -23.70 -12.39
N GLU A 450 -13.97 -23.22 -11.27
CA GLU A 450 -14.78 -22.00 -11.22
C GLU A 450 -13.86 -20.79 -11.06
N LEU A 451 -13.53 -20.16 -12.18
CA LEU A 451 -12.53 -19.10 -12.24
C LEU A 451 -13.01 -17.77 -11.62
N SER A 452 -14.32 -17.55 -11.51
CA SER A 452 -14.87 -16.34 -10.86
C SER A 452 -14.43 -16.20 -9.39
N TYR A 453 -14.25 -17.32 -8.68
CA TYR A 453 -13.75 -17.31 -7.30
C TYR A 453 -12.29 -16.87 -7.21
N ARG A 454 -11.47 -17.23 -8.20
CA ARG A 454 -10.07 -16.77 -8.28
C ARG A 454 -9.97 -15.31 -8.67
N TRP A 455 -10.86 -14.83 -9.54
CA TRP A 455 -11.00 -13.41 -9.84
C TRP A 455 -11.37 -12.60 -8.60
N ARG A 456 -12.35 -13.08 -7.81
CA ARG A 456 -12.68 -12.47 -6.52
C ARG A 456 -11.51 -12.49 -5.55
N LEU A 457 -10.77 -13.60 -5.44
CA LEU A 457 -9.57 -13.67 -4.60
C LEU A 457 -8.49 -12.70 -5.05
N MET A 458 -8.29 -12.52 -6.35
CA MET A 458 -7.33 -11.53 -6.87
C MET A 458 -7.69 -10.10 -6.41
N ASP A 459 -8.96 -9.69 -6.50
CA ASP A 459 -9.47 -8.40 -5.98
C ASP A 459 -9.33 -8.30 -4.46
N LEU A 460 -9.73 -9.33 -3.72
CA LEU A 460 -9.62 -9.37 -2.26
C LEU A 460 -8.17 -9.27 -1.78
N TYR A 461 -7.25 -10.02 -2.37
CA TYR A 461 -5.83 -9.96 -2.01
C TYR A 461 -5.20 -8.63 -2.37
N LEU A 462 -5.64 -7.99 -3.47
CA LEU A 462 -5.21 -6.64 -3.79
C LEU A 462 -5.68 -5.64 -2.72
N ASN A 463 -6.94 -5.72 -2.30
CA ASN A 463 -7.49 -4.83 -1.27
C ASN A 463 -6.94 -5.12 0.14
N ASP A 464 -6.44 -6.33 0.42
CA ASP A 464 -5.79 -6.70 1.69
C ASP A 464 -4.26 -6.43 1.68
N SER A 465 -3.74 -5.78 0.62
CA SER A 465 -2.32 -5.55 0.40
C SER A 465 -1.44 -6.82 0.34
N ARG A 466 -2.04 -7.98 0.02
CA ARG A 466 -1.33 -9.26 -0.24
C ARG A 466 -0.95 -9.36 -1.71
N ALA A 467 -0.04 -8.50 -2.14
CA ALA A 467 0.35 -8.36 -3.53
C ALA A 467 0.89 -9.66 -4.15
N ASP A 468 1.60 -10.48 -3.37
CA ASP A 468 2.14 -11.77 -3.80
C ASP A 468 1.03 -12.77 -4.17
N LYS A 469 0.02 -12.90 -3.29
CA LYS A 469 -1.14 -13.77 -3.53
C LYS A 469 -2.01 -13.24 -4.67
N SER A 470 -2.25 -11.93 -4.73
CA SER A 470 -2.97 -11.31 -5.85
C SER A 470 -2.28 -11.60 -7.18
N MET A 471 -0.95 -11.47 -7.24
CA MET A 471 -0.15 -11.80 -8.41
C MET A 471 -0.18 -13.28 -8.77
N ALA A 472 -0.20 -14.18 -7.78
CA ALA A 472 -0.33 -15.61 -8.01
C ALA A 472 -1.69 -15.97 -8.64
N GLU A 473 -2.79 -15.38 -8.16
CA GLU A 473 -4.11 -15.58 -8.76
C GLU A 473 -4.19 -14.99 -10.17
N LEU A 474 -3.65 -13.79 -10.39
CA LEU A 474 -3.62 -13.15 -11.70
C LEU A 474 -2.80 -13.97 -12.72
N LYS A 475 -1.65 -14.51 -12.29
CA LYS A 475 -0.85 -15.44 -13.09
C LYS A 475 -1.68 -16.67 -13.48
N PHE A 476 -2.30 -17.33 -12.49
CA PHE A 476 -3.13 -18.50 -12.72
C PHE A 476 -4.23 -18.21 -13.74
N LEU A 477 -4.96 -17.10 -13.56
CA LEU A 477 -6.02 -16.67 -14.47
C LEU A 477 -5.49 -16.46 -15.89
N SER A 478 -4.33 -15.81 -16.06
CA SER A 478 -3.71 -15.59 -17.38
C SER A 478 -3.32 -16.89 -18.10
N GLU A 479 -3.03 -17.96 -17.37
CA GLU A 479 -2.68 -19.28 -17.91
C GLU A 479 -3.95 -20.10 -18.26
N HIS A 480 -5.06 -19.87 -17.56
CA HIS A 480 -6.32 -20.61 -17.74
C HIS A 480 -7.36 -19.89 -18.60
N LEU A 481 -7.16 -18.59 -18.86
CA LEU A 481 -7.94 -17.76 -19.78
C LEU A 481 -7.04 -17.20 -20.90
N PRO A 482 -6.41 -18.07 -21.74
CA PRO A 482 -5.40 -17.62 -22.70
C PRO A 482 -5.95 -16.69 -23.80
N ASN A 483 -7.27 -16.64 -23.98
CA ASN A 483 -7.95 -15.77 -24.94
C ASN A 483 -8.43 -14.46 -24.33
N ASP A 484 -8.36 -14.30 -23.01
CA ASP A 484 -8.65 -13.04 -22.36
C ASP A 484 -7.40 -12.13 -22.42
N PRO A 485 -7.43 -11.01 -23.17
CA PRO A 485 -6.31 -10.08 -23.20
C PRO A 485 -6.10 -9.40 -21.84
N GLN A 486 -7.15 -9.19 -21.04
CA GLN A 486 -7.08 -8.42 -19.80
C GLN A 486 -6.17 -9.10 -18.77
N THR A 487 -6.42 -10.37 -18.43
CA THR A 487 -5.57 -11.12 -17.49
C THR A 487 -4.12 -11.21 -17.93
N ARG A 488 -3.87 -11.41 -19.23
CA ARG A 488 -2.50 -11.49 -19.77
C ARG A 488 -1.77 -10.15 -19.69
N ASP A 489 -2.43 -9.08 -20.09
CA ASP A 489 -1.84 -7.73 -20.11
C ASP A 489 -1.61 -7.23 -18.68
N TRP A 490 -2.56 -7.48 -17.77
CA TRP A 490 -2.40 -7.17 -16.36
C TRP A 490 -1.28 -7.97 -15.73
N TYR A 491 -1.24 -9.30 -15.93
CA TYR A 491 -0.17 -10.13 -15.37
C TYR A 491 1.20 -9.64 -15.83
N ARG A 492 1.37 -9.38 -17.14
CA ARG A 492 2.63 -8.83 -17.68
C ARG A 492 2.98 -7.48 -17.07
N SER A 493 2.00 -6.57 -16.97
CA SER A 493 2.20 -5.22 -16.45
C SER A 493 2.60 -5.26 -14.99
N TYR A 494 1.86 -6.00 -14.16
CA TYR A 494 2.19 -6.12 -12.74
C TYR A 494 3.47 -6.91 -12.51
N ALA A 495 3.75 -7.99 -13.25
CA ALA A 495 5.01 -8.71 -13.13
C ALA A 495 6.22 -7.80 -13.40
N HIS A 496 6.11 -6.92 -14.39
CA HIS A 496 7.13 -5.90 -14.65
C HIS A 496 7.19 -4.83 -13.54
N LEU A 497 6.04 -4.36 -13.04
CA LEU A 497 5.98 -3.35 -11.97
C LEU A 497 6.61 -3.86 -10.67
N TYR A 498 6.32 -5.11 -10.30
CA TYR A 498 6.81 -5.80 -9.11
C TYR A 498 8.19 -6.46 -9.31
N ASP A 499 8.83 -6.29 -10.47
CA ASP A 499 10.22 -6.68 -10.65
C ASP A 499 11.13 -5.66 -9.93
N PHE A 500 11.78 -6.15 -8.88
CA PHE A 500 12.76 -5.41 -8.09
C PHE A 500 14.20 -5.81 -8.40
N GLY A 501 14.43 -6.65 -9.42
CA GLY A 501 15.75 -7.12 -9.82
C GLY A 501 16.43 -7.94 -8.73
N THR A 502 16.12 -9.23 -8.65
CA THR A 502 16.93 -10.19 -7.85
C THR A 502 18.18 -10.62 -8.59
#